data_AF-A0A3M7BXV4-F1
#
_entry.id   AF-A0A3M7BXV4-F1
#
_cell.length_a   1.000
_cell.length_b   1.000
_cell.length_c   1.000
_cell.angle_alpha   90.00
_cell.angle_beta   90.00
_cell.angle_gamma   90.00
#
_symmetry.space_group_name_H-M   'P 1'
#
loop_
_entity.id
_entity.type
_entity.pdbx_description
1 polymer ?
#
loop_
_entity_poly.entity_id
_entity_poly.type
_entity_poly.pdbx_seq_one_letter_code
_entity_poly.pdbx_strand_id
1 'polypeptide(L)'
;MSDPEGKYEKAVADGFSRWPRADTQGKPFTYGTAGFRMRADLLDYVMYTVGVLAGLRSRKQASNTIGVMITASHNKAEDNGVKLVDQQGEMLEQDWEPWATEFANAMNGEELKNVYMQCVEKCKVDQRKDAYVIFARDTRPSGDRLVKALKDGLDAVGVQYIDYGCATTPQLHYLVRATNTQNQPQPYGEVSIEGYYKKMAAAFAQATKYSSPKGTVTVDCANGIGAPKLKELMQHMPQDKLQINIVNDRIDKAELLNERAGADFVKTQQRGPQEFVDTAKAFDRWCSLDGDADRIVYYFNADGSQFRLLDGDRIATLAASFIGDLVRKAGLEDAISLAVVQTAYANGASTRYVESNLGLKVEVTPTGVKHLHHVASRYDIGVYFEANGHGTVLFNPRALKAIRKHEPQSPAQLEALDTLKALADLINQTVGDALSDLLLVEAILAYKEWTVSEWLAT
;
A
#
# COMPACT_ATOMS: atom_id res chain seq x y z
N MET A 1 -6.56 32.83 -3.50
CA MET A 1 -7.56 33.85 -3.88
C MET A 1 -8.82 33.10 -4.28
N SER A 2 -9.99 33.67 -4.01
CA SER A 2 -11.27 33.01 -4.28
C SER A 2 -11.52 32.83 -5.78
N ASP A 3 -12.36 31.86 -6.13
CA ASP A 3 -13.00 31.82 -7.44
C ASP A 3 -13.73 33.16 -7.65
N PRO A 4 -13.36 33.98 -8.66
CA PRO A 4 -13.89 35.33 -8.83
C PRO A 4 -15.42 35.38 -8.99
N GLU A 5 -16.06 34.27 -9.38
CA GLU A 5 -17.50 34.20 -9.67
C GLU A 5 -18.31 33.42 -8.62
N GLY A 6 -17.66 32.84 -7.60
CA GLY A 6 -18.35 32.03 -6.58
C GLY A 6 -18.99 30.75 -7.14
N LYS A 7 -18.50 30.25 -8.28
CA LYS A 7 -19.10 29.17 -9.05
C LYS A 7 -18.92 27.83 -8.34
N TYR A 8 -17.74 27.59 -7.76
CA TYR A 8 -17.46 26.36 -7.03
C TYR A 8 -18.27 26.25 -5.74
N GLU A 9 -18.41 27.33 -4.97
CA GLU A 9 -19.18 27.33 -3.72
C GLU A 9 -20.64 26.89 -3.96
N LYS A 10 -21.25 27.44 -5.02
CA LYS A 10 -22.61 27.07 -5.42
C LYS A 10 -22.70 25.62 -5.92
N ALA A 11 -21.80 25.22 -6.82
CA ALA A 11 -21.79 23.86 -7.36
C ALA A 11 -21.59 22.79 -6.28
N VAL A 12 -20.72 23.08 -5.30
CA VAL A 12 -20.49 22.23 -4.13
C VAL A 12 -21.77 22.07 -3.31
N ALA A 13 -22.49 23.15 -3.04
CA ALA A 13 -23.77 23.15 -2.31
C ALA A 13 -24.84 22.33 -3.05
N ASP A 14 -24.99 22.57 -4.36
CA ASP A 14 -26.00 21.94 -5.22
C ASP A 14 -25.79 20.41 -5.31
N GLY A 15 -24.54 19.93 -5.19
CA GLY A 15 -24.26 18.50 -5.18
C GLY A 15 -24.82 17.76 -3.96
N PHE A 16 -25.10 18.44 -2.85
CA PHE A 16 -25.79 17.83 -1.69
C PHE A 16 -27.17 17.29 -2.07
N SER A 17 -27.90 18.00 -2.93
CA SER A 17 -29.23 17.56 -3.40
C SER A 17 -29.16 16.36 -4.34
N ARG A 18 -28.06 16.21 -5.09
CA ARG A 18 -27.83 15.07 -5.99
C ARG A 18 -27.37 13.82 -5.24
N TRP A 19 -26.54 14.01 -4.23
CA TRP A 19 -25.97 12.96 -3.40
C TRP A 19 -26.40 13.16 -1.94
N PRO A 20 -27.65 12.83 -1.58
CA PRO A 20 -28.16 13.08 -0.24
C PRO A 20 -27.37 12.29 0.80
N ARG A 21 -27.04 12.96 1.90
CA ARG A 21 -26.39 12.35 3.06
C ARG A 21 -27.27 11.22 3.63
N ALA A 22 -26.70 10.03 3.77
CA ALA A 22 -27.40 8.90 4.39
C ALA A 22 -27.66 9.15 5.89
N ASP A 23 -28.78 8.64 6.41
CA ASP A 23 -29.05 8.65 7.85
C ASP A 23 -28.16 7.61 8.56
N THR A 24 -27.31 8.11 9.45
CA THR A 24 -26.36 7.33 10.23
C THR A 24 -26.86 7.03 11.65
N GLN A 25 -28.14 7.27 11.95
CA GLN A 25 -28.74 7.09 13.27
C GLN A 25 -27.97 7.83 14.38
N GLY A 26 -27.52 9.05 14.07
CA GLY A 26 -26.78 9.90 14.99
C GLY A 26 -25.29 9.60 15.14
N LYS A 27 -24.73 8.63 14.39
CA LYS A 27 -23.27 8.39 14.37
C LYS A 27 -22.59 9.33 13.36
N PRO A 28 -21.58 10.13 13.75
CA PRO A 28 -20.86 10.95 12.79
C PRO A 28 -20.01 10.06 11.85
N PHE A 29 -19.79 10.53 10.63
CA PHE A 29 -18.73 9.98 9.79
C PHE A 29 -17.38 10.39 10.37
N THR A 30 -16.34 9.57 10.23
CA THR A 30 -14.99 9.92 10.68
C THR A 30 -13.98 9.39 9.68
N TYR A 31 -13.07 10.27 9.24
CA TYR A 31 -11.94 9.87 8.42
C TYR A 31 -10.87 9.30 9.35
N GLY A 32 -10.67 7.98 9.31
CA GLY A 32 -9.69 7.30 10.16
C GLY A 32 -8.33 7.10 9.48
N THR A 33 -7.49 6.28 10.09
CA THR A 33 -6.15 5.91 9.57
C THR A 33 -6.18 5.40 8.14
N ALA A 34 -7.25 4.69 7.77
CA ALA A 34 -7.49 4.11 6.46
C ALA A 34 -8.66 4.78 5.71
N GLY A 35 -8.90 6.06 5.99
CA GLY A 35 -9.96 6.86 5.37
C GLY A 35 -11.35 6.57 5.90
N PHE A 36 -12.37 6.81 5.07
CA PHE A 36 -13.75 6.42 5.40
C PHE A 36 -13.97 4.96 5.04
N ARG A 37 -14.61 4.21 5.94
CA ARG A 37 -14.95 2.81 5.70
C ARG A 37 -16.21 2.41 6.45
N MET A 38 -17.18 1.87 5.72
CA MET A 38 -18.49 1.48 6.23
C MET A 38 -19.25 0.70 5.15
N ARG A 39 -20.51 0.33 5.42
CA ARG A 39 -21.39 -0.23 4.39
C ARG A 39 -21.48 0.69 3.18
N ALA A 40 -21.45 0.09 2.00
CA ALA A 40 -21.38 0.84 0.76
C ALA A 40 -22.58 1.77 0.53
N ASP A 41 -23.77 1.42 1.03
CA ASP A 41 -25.00 2.21 0.90
C ASP A 41 -24.98 3.54 1.67
N LEU A 42 -24.00 3.74 2.56
CA LEU A 42 -23.82 4.98 3.31
C LEU A 42 -22.78 5.93 2.69
N LEU A 43 -22.10 5.51 1.61
CA LEU A 43 -20.88 6.19 1.13
C LEU A 43 -21.07 7.16 -0.03
N ASP A 44 -22.24 7.20 -0.68
CA ASP A 44 -22.40 7.99 -1.91
C ASP A 44 -22.12 9.49 -1.67
N TYR A 45 -22.72 10.08 -0.63
CA TYR A 45 -22.43 11.47 -0.23
C TYR A 45 -20.98 11.67 0.22
N VAL A 46 -20.45 10.75 1.02
CA VAL A 46 -19.05 10.81 1.49
C VAL A 46 -18.10 10.86 0.30
N MET A 47 -18.32 10.02 -0.71
CA MET A 47 -17.52 9.94 -1.92
C MET A 47 -17.55 11.24 -2.73
N TYR A 48 -18.74 11.86 -2.87
CA TYR A 48 -18.88 13.19 -3.46
C TYR A 48 -18.02 14.22 -2.73
N THR A 49 -18.12 14.27 -1.40
CA THR A 49 -17.34 15.23 -0.61
C THR A 49 -15.83 14.98 -0.67
N VAL A 50 -15.39 13.72 -0.80
CA VAL A 50 -13.99 13.37 -1.01
C VAL A 50 -13.48 13.85 -2.36
N GLY A 51 -14.30 13.81 -3.42
CA GLY A 51 -13.95 14.41 -4.72
C GLY A 51 -13.67 15.90 -4.61
N VAL A 52 -14.55 16.63 -3.91
CA VAL A 52 -14.36 18.06 -3.62
C VAL A 52 -13.06 18.31 -2.85
N LEU A 53 -12.81 17.55 -1.78
CA LEU A 53 -11.61 17.70 -0.95
C LEU A 53 -10.33 17.36 -1.72
N ALA A 54 -10.34 16.32 -2.56
CA ALA A 54 -9.19 15.94 -3.38
C ALA A 54 -8.75 17.08 -4.31
N GLY A 55 -9.71 17.78 -4.91
CA GLY A 55 -9.44 18.96 -5.73
C GLY A 55 -8.81 20.12 -4.94
N LEU A 56 -9.30 20.38 -3.73
CA LEU A 56 -8.70 21.37 -2.83
C LEU A 56 -7.28 20.98 -2.43
N ARG A 57 -7.05 19.70 -2.15
CA ARG A 57 -5.74 19.17 -1.76
C ARG A 57 -4.72 19.30 -2.91
N SER A 58 -5.11 18.98 -4.15
CA SER A 58 -4.25 19.14 -5.32
C SER A 58 -3.82 20.60 -5.50
N ARG A 59 -4.76 21.56 -5.45
CA ARG A 59 -4.45 23.01 -5.53
C ARG A 59 -3.52 23.47 -4.41
N LYS A 60 -3.72 22.95 -3.19
CA LYS A 60 -2.85 23.24 -2.05
C LYS A 60 -1.42 22.75 -2.31
N GLN A 61 -1.27 21.56 -2.87
CA GLN A 61 0.02 20.94 -3.20
C GLN A 61 0.55 21.41 -4.57
N ALA A 62 0.44 22.71 -4.85
CA ALA A 62 0.97 23.32 -6.07
C ALA A 62 0.50 22.65 -7.38
N SER A 63 -0.75 22.18 -7.40
CA SER A 63 -1.35 21.46 -8.55
C SER A 63 -0.68 20.11 -8.84
N ASN A 64 -0.05 19.49 -7.84
CA ASN A 64 0.37 18.10 -7.95
C ASN A 64 -0.85 17.17 -7.93
N THR A 65 -0.71 16.02 -8.58
CA THR A 65 -1.73 14.99 -8.69
C THR A 65 -1.99 14.34 -7.33
N ILE A 66 -3.25 14.24 -6.94
CA ILE A 66 -3.72 13.52 -5.74
C ILE A 66 -4.41 12.23 -6.15
N GLY A 67 -4.24 11.16 -5.37
CA GLY A 67 -4.91 9.88 -5.59
C GLY A 67 -6.18 9.73 -4.76
N VAL A 68 -7.18 9.02 -5.28
CA VAL A 68 -8.34 8.53 -4.53
C VAL A 68 -8.49 7.02 -4.75
N MET A 69 -8.32 6.22 -3.70
CA MET A 69 -8.52 4.77 -3.74
C MET A 69 -9.88 4.40 -3.18
N ILE A 70 -10.71 3.71 -3.97
CA ILE A 70 -12.03 3.23 -3.54
C ILE A 70 -11.92 1.75 -3.17
N THR A 71 -11.87 1.46 -1.88
CA THR A 71 -11.75 0.10 -1.35
C THR A 71 -12.05 0.06 0.16
N ALA A 72 -12.48 -1.10 0.64
CA ALA A 72 -12.48 -1.44 2.06
C ALA A 72 -11.50 -2.56 2.44
N SER A 73 -10.49 -2.87 1.59
CA SER A 73 -9.41 -3.81 1.92
C SER A 73 -9.97 -5.16 2.40
N HIS A 74 -9.59 -5.63 3.59
CA HIS A 74 -10.02 -6.88 4.23
C HIS A 74 -11.50 -6.98 4.62
N ASN A 75 -12.29 -5.90 4.54
CA ASN A 75 -13.72 -5.95 4.91
C ASN A 75 -14.54 -6.87 3.97
N LYS A 76 -15.75 -7.23 4.40
CA LYS A 76 -16.70 -7.99 3.57
C LYS A 76 -17.22 -7.19 2.40
N ALA A 77 -17.70 -7.85 1.35
CA ALA A 77 -18.10 -7.24 0.08
C ALA A 77 -19.20 -6.16 0.16
N GLU A 78 -20.07 -6.21 1.18
CA GLU A 78 -21.11 -5.21 1.41
C GLU A 78 -20.56 -3.85 1.87
N ASP A 79 -19.34 -3.81 2.40
CA ASP A 79 -18.64 -2.59 2.75
C ASP A 79 -17.95 -1.97 1.53
N ASN A 80 -17.62 -0.69 1.62
CA ASN A 80 -16.60 -0.07 0.79
C ASN A 80 -15.93 1.06 1.59
N GLY A 81 -15.07 1.83 0.95
CA GLY A 81 -14.36 2.92 1.59
C GLY A 81 -13.65 3.79 0.59
N VAL A 82 -13.02 4.82 1.12
CA VAL A 82 -12.22 5.75 0.32
C VAL A 82 -11.04 6.29 1.12
N LYS A 83 -9.86 6.27 0.48
CA LYS A 83 -8.60 6.81 0.99
C LYS A 83 -8.06 7.85 0.01
N LEU A 84 -7.58 8.98 0.54
CA LEU A 84 -6.80 9.97 -0.21
C LEU A 84 -5.31 9.65 -0.14
N VAL A 85 -4.63 9.84 -1.27
CA VAL A 85 -3.19 9.63 -1.47
C VAL A 85 -2.54 10.94 -1.88
N ASP A 86 -1.55 11.40 -1.11
CA ASP A 86 -0.84 12.65 -1.36
C ASP A 86 0.25 12.51 -2.43
N GLN A 87 0.82 13.64 -2.86
CA GLN A 87 1.72 13.77 -4.01
C GLN A 87 2.91 12.80 -4.09
N GLN A 88 3.47 12.32 -2.99
CA GLN A 88 4.57 11.33 -2.99
C GLN A 88 4.07 9.90 -2.88
N GLY A 89 2.76 9.66 -3.04
CA GLY A 89 2.13 8.35 -2.86
C GLY A 89 1.94 7.99 -1.38
N GLU A 90 2.14 8.90 -0.45
CA GLU A 90 1.87 8.71 0.97
C GLU A 90 0.36 8.87 1.27
N MET A 91 -0.06 8.43 2.45
CA MET A 91 -1.43 8.68 2.91
C MET A 91 -1.66 10.18 3.15
N LEU A 92 -2.92 10.63 3.01
CA LEU A 92 -3.31 12.01 3.33
C LEU A 92 -2.68 12.53 4.65
N GLU A 93 -2.11 13.72 4.57
CA GLU A 93 -1.59 14.47 5.72
C GLU A 93 -2.64 14.58 6.84
N GLN A 94 -2.22 14.33 8.09
CA GLN A 94 -3.13 14.21 9.23
C GLN A 94 -3.96 15.48 9.47
N ASP A 95 -3.39 16.66 9.23
CA ASP A 95 -4.09 17.95 9.36
C ASP A 95 -5.25 18.12 8.37
N TRP A 96 -5.36 17.26 7.35
CA TRP A 96 -6.44 17.25 6.38
C TRP A 96 -7.56 16.23 6.68
N GLU A 97 -7.36 15.31 7.61
CA GLU A 97 -8.39 14.35 8.03
C GLU A 97 -9.60 15.02 8.73
N PRO A 98 -9.41 16.04 9.59
CA PRO A 98 -10.54 16.78 10.16
C PRO A 98 -11.40 17.43 9.09
N TRP A 99 -10.78 17.97 8.02
CA TRP A 99 -11.54 18.53 6.90
C TRP A 99 -12.39 17.47 6.22
N ALA A 100 -11.82 16.31 5.87
CA ALA A 100 -12.59 15.21 5.31
C ALA A 100 -13.80 14.86 6.20
N THR A 101 -13.58 14.78 7.51
CA THR A 101 -14.61 14.52 8.51
C THR A 101 -15.69 15.61 8.55
N GLU A 102 -15.32 16.89 8.55
CA GLU A 102 -16.26 18.01 8.54
C GLU A 102 -17.11 18.03 7.27
N PHE A 103 -16.48 17.85 6.11
CA PHE A 103 -17.15 17.77 4.81
C PHE A 103 -18.21 16.66 4.80
N ALA A 104 -17.86 15.46 5.25
CA ALA A 104 -18.78 14.32 5.29
C ALA A 104 -19.92 14.49 6.30
N ASN A 105 -19.81 15.38 7.29
CA ASN A 105 -20.81 15.59 8.33
C ASN A 105 -21.68 16.83 8.13
N ALA A 106 -21.49 17.61 7.05
CA ALA A 106 -22.41 18.69 6.74
C ALA A 106 -23.83 18.15 6.47
N MET A 107 -24.84 18.79 7.06
CA MET A 107 -26.22 18.28 7.10
C MET A 107 -27.10 18.83 5.98
N ASN A 108 -26.64 19.86 5.26
CA ASN A 108 -27.33 20.46 4.13
C ASN A 108 -26.33 21.18 3.21
N GLY A 109 -26.79 21.62 2.04
CA GLY A 109 -25.96 22.30 1.04
C GLY A 109 -25.30 23.58 1.55
N GLU A 110 -25.97 24.36 2.41
CA GLU A 110 -25.38 25.60 2.96
C GLU A 110 -24.28 25.31 3.97
N GLU A 111 -24.46 24.31 4.85
CA GLU A 111 -23.40 23.84 5.74
C GLU A 111 -22.20 23.31 4.95
N LEU A 112 -22.44 22.52 3.89
CA LEU A 112 -21.38 21.97 3.05
C LEU A 112 -20.57 23.09 2.36
N LYS A 113 -21.26 24.09 1.83
CA LYS A 113 -20.66 25.30 1.27
C LYS A 113 -19.84 26.06 2.31
N ASN A 114 -20.34 26.19 3.55
CA ASN A 114 -19.62 26.85 4.62
C ASN A 114 -18.32 26.08 4.98
N VAL A 115 -18.38 24.76 5.09
CA VAL A 115 -17.18 23.92 5.31
C VAL A 115 -16.18 24.10 4.16
N TYR A 116 -16.66 24.12 2.91
CA TYR A 116 -15.83 24.38 1.74
C TYR A 116 -15.10 25.72 1.81
N MET A 117 -15.83 26.81 2.06
CA MET A 117 -15.25 28.15 2.16
C MET A 117 -14.24 28.25 3.31
N GLN A 118 -14.55 27.66 4.47
CA GLN A 118 -13.64 27.62 5.62
C GLN A 118 -12.37 26.84 5.32
N CYS A 119 -12.47 25.69 4.63
CA CYS A 119 -11.31 24.91 4.23
C CYS A 119 -10.42 25.72 3.27
N VAL A 120 -11.01 26.34 2.24
CA VAL A 120 -10.28 27.18 1.28
C VAL A 120 -9.53 28.31 2.00
N GLU A 121 -10.20 29.02 2.91
CA GLU A 121 -9.61 30.13 3.64
C GLU A 121 -8.50 29.68 4.60
N LYS A 122 -8.80 28.75 5.52
CA LYS A 122 -7.85 28.30 6.55
C LYS A 122 -6.65 27.57 5.95
N CYS A 123 -6.86 26.74 4.93
CA CYS A 123 -5.78 26.04 4.24
C CYS A 123 -5.08 26.94 3.21
N LYS A 124 -5.55 28.17 2.97
CA LYS A 124 -5.02 29.12 1.99
C LYS A 124 -4.93 28.52 0.58
N VAL A 125 -6.01 27.87 0.15
CA VAL A 125 -6.11 27.25 -1.18
C VAL A 125 -6.31 28.35 -2.23
N ASP A 126 -5.53 28.30 -3.32
CA ASP A 126 -5.75 29.19 -4.46
C ASP A 126 -6.67 28.50 -5.47
N GLN A 127 -7.95 28.91 -5.49
CA GLN A 127 -8.99 28.25 -6.29
C GLN A 127 -8.77 28.38 -7.80
N ARG A 128 -7.96 29.36 -8.23
CA ARG A 128 -7.65 29.63 -9.64
C ARG A 128 -6.65 28.65 -10.24
N LYS A 129 -5.96 27.88 -9.41
CA LYS A 129 -5.01 26.87 -9.88
C LYS A 129 -5.74 25.66 -10.42
N ASP A 130 -5.14 25.04 -11.42
CA ASP A 130 -5.56 23.73 -11.89
C ASP A 130 -5.44 22.69 -10.77
N ALA A 131 -6.26 21.66 -10.87
CA ALA A 131 -6.30 20.54 -9.94
C ALA A 131 -6.33 19.24 -10.73
N TYR A 132 -5.55 18.26 -10.27
CA TYR A 132 -5.40 16.97 -10.92
C TYR A 132 -5.64 15.85 -9.93
N VAL A 133 -6.53 14.92 -10.26
CA VAL A 133 -6.82 13.75 -9.44
C VAL A 133 -6.78 12.49 -10.30
N ILE A 134 -6.14 11.45 -9.78
CA ILE A 134 -6.25 10.11 -10.36
C ILE A 134 -6.95 9.20 -9.36
N PHE A 135 -7.70 8.22 -9.85
CA PHE A 135 -8.39 7.31 -8.97
C PHE A 135 -8.51 5.92 -9.55
N ALA A 136 -8.66 4.96 -8.65
CA ALA A 136 -8.87 3.56 -8.95
C ALA A 136 -9.76 2.93 -7.89
N ARG A 137 -10.23 1.72 -8.16
CA ARG A 137 -11.08 0.94 -7.26
C ARG A 137 -10.68 -0.52 -7.21
N ASP A 138 -11.12 -1.21 -6.16
CA ASP A 138 -11.08 -2.67 -6.11
C ASP A 138 -12.27 -3.31 -6.89
N THR A 139 -12.53 -4.60 -6.63
CA THR A 139 -13.55 -5.41 -7.29
C THR A 139 -14.95 -5.31 -6.65
N ARG A 140 -15.16 -4.46 -5.63
CA ARG A 140 -16.46 -4.37 -4.94
C ARG A 140 -17.56 -3.87 -5.89
N PRO A 141 -18.77 -4.49 -5.88
CA PRO A 141 -19.86 -4.10 -6.78
C PRO A 141 -20.30 -2.65 -6.67
N SER A 142 -20.19 -2.06 -5.47
CA SER A 142 -20.54 -0.66 -5.23
C SER A 142 -19.59 0.34 -5.89
N GLY A 143 -18.41 -0.09 -6.34
CA GLY A 143 -17.37 0.76 -6.89
C GLY A 143 -17.84 1.61 -8.07
N ASP A 144 -18.59 1.04 -9.02
CA ASP A 144 -19.08 1.79 -10.19
C ASP A 144 -20.07 2.91 -9.81
N ARG A 145 -20.90 2.68 -8.79
CA ARG A 145 -21.81 3.71 -8.27
C ARG A 145 -21.03 4.81 -7.56
N LEU A 146 -20.07 4.42 -6.72
CA LEU A 146 -19.25 5.36 -5.96
C LEU A 146 -18.37 6.23 -6.86
N VAL A 147 -17.81 5.68 -7.95
CA VAL A 147 -17.06 6.45 -8.94
C VAL A 147 -17.90 7.59 -9.54
N LYS A 148 -19.22 7.41 -9.72
CA LYS A 148 -20.09 8.48 -10.22
C LYS A 148 -20.17 9.64 -9.22
N ALA A 149 -20.35 9.33 -7.93
CA ALA A 149 -20.37 10.34 -6.88
C ALA A 149 -19.02 11.07 -6.77
N LEU A 150 -17.90 10.34 -6.88
CA LEU A 150 -16.57 10.92 -6.90
C LEU A 150 -16.40 11.92 -8.06
N LYS A 151 -16.75 11.50 -9.28
CA LYS A 151 -16.66 12.33 -10.50
C LYS A 151 -17.49 13.60 -10.37
N ASP A 152 -18.73 13.51 -9.88
CA ASP A 152 -19.57 14.68 -9.63
C ASP A 152 -18.95 15.67 -8.63
N GLY A 153 -18.25 15.17 -7.61
CA GLY A 153 -17.51 15.99 -6.64
C GLY A 153 -16.30 16.68 -7.27
N LEU A 154 -15.55 15.97 -8.11
CA LEU A 154 -14.42 16.50 -8.86
C LEU A 154 -14.87 17.57 -9.88
N ASP A 155 -15.94 17.30 -10.61
CA ASP A 155 -16.53 18.21 -11.60
C ASP A 155 -17.06 19.50 -10.93
N ALA A 156 -17.68 19.38 -9.74
CA ALA A 156 -18.18 20.53 -8.98
C ALA A 156 -17.10 21.57 -8.66
N VAL A 157 -15.84 21.14 -8.56
CA VAL A 157 -14.69 22.01 -8.31
C VAL A 157 -13.71 22.07 -9.49
N GLY A 158 -14.13 21.71 -10.70
CA GLY A 158 -13.36 21.86 -11.94
C GLY A 158 -12.03 21.12 -11.95
N VAL A 159 -11.97 19.92 -11.39
CA VAL A 159 -10.77 19.08 -11.35
C VAL A 159 -10.62 18.29 -12.64
N GLN A 160 -9.40 18.21 -13.18
CA GLN A 160 -9.05 17.29 -14.25
C GLN A 160 -8.73 15.92 -13.65
N TYR A 161 -9.22 14.84 -14.24
CA TYR A 161 -9.00 13.52 -13.67
C TYR A 161 -8.80 12.37 -14.66
N ILE A 162 -8.15 11.32 -14.17
CA ILE A 162 -7.97 10.05 -14.86
C ILE A 162 -8.53 8.91 -14.00
N ASP A 163 -9.41 8.12 -14.61
CA ASP A 163 -9.98 6.90 -14.04
C ASP A 163 -9.13 5.70 -14.50
N TYR A 164 -8.39 5.08 -13.57
CA TYR A 164 -7.58 3.89 -13.85
C TYR A 164 -8.38 2.58 -13.71
N GLY A 165 -9.68 2.65 -13.41
CA GLY A 165 -10.54 1.48 -13.24
C GLY A 165 -10.09 0.60 -12.08
N CYS A 166 -9.98 -0.71 -12.32
CA CYS A 166 -9.58 -1.68 -11.31
C CYS A 166 -8.06 -1.73 -11.12
N ALA A 167 -7.57 -1.43 -9.92
CA ALA A 167 -6.15 -1.55 -9.53
C ALA A 167 -6.02 -1.98 -8.08
N THR A 168 -4.86 -2.50 -7.70
CA THR A 168 -4.53 -2.68 -6.27
C THR A 168 -4.33 -1.31 -5.60
N THR A 169 -4.47 -1.24 -4.28
CA THR A 169 -4.14 0.00 -3.54
C THR A 169 -2.71 0.46 -3.83
N PRO A 170 -1.69 -0.40 -3.77
CA PRO A 170 -0.31 -0.01 -4.09
C PRO A 170 -0.09 0.50 -5.51
N GLN A 171 -0.82 -0.03 -6.50
CA GLN A 171 -0.73 0.43 -7.88
C GLN A 171 -1.19 1.89 -8.01
N LEU A 172 -2.27 2.29 -7.32
CA LEU A 172 -2.68 3.69 -7.32
C LEU A 172 -1.61 4.58 -6.68
N HIS A 173 -1.04 4.17 -5.54
CA HIS A 173 0.02 4.93 -4.87
C HIS A 173 1.27 5.07 -5.76
N TYR A 174 1.62 4.01 -6.51
CA TYR A 174 2.66 4.06 -7.53
C TYR A 174 2.35 5.11 -8.61
N LEU A 175 1.13 5.11 -9.16
CA LEU A 175 0.73 6.03 -10.22
C LEU A 175 0.80 7.49 -9.76
N VAL A 176 0.39 7.80 -8.52
CA VAL A 176 0.45 9.16 -7.98
C VAL A 176 1.90 9.64 -7.93
N ARG A 177 2.79 8.84 -7.31
CA ARG A 177 4.21 9.20 -7.22
C ARG A 177 4.89 9.25 -8.59
N ALA A 178 4.62 8.28 -9.46
CA ALA A 178 5.18 8.25 -10.82
C ALA A 178 4.77 9.50 -11.60
N THR A 179 3.51 9.93 -11.50
CA THR A 179 3.00 11.15 -12.16
C THR A 179 3.75 12.39 -11.67
N ASN A 180 3.83 12.58 -10.35
CA ASN A 180 4.40 13.80 -9.77
C ASN A 180 5.94 13.86 -9.85
N THR A 181 6.61 12.75 -10.19
CA THR A 181 8.07 12.67 -10.28
C THR A 181 8.59 12.62 -11.72
N GLN A 182 7.73 12.64 -12.75
CA GLN A 182 8.17 12.53 -14.16
C GLN A 182 9.22 13.55 -14.59
N ASN A 183 9.13 14.79 -14.08
CA ASN A 183 10.05 15.86 -14.44
C ASN A 183 11.30 15.90 -13.56
N GLN A 184 11.46 14.97 -12.62
CA GLN A 184 12.64 14.90 -11.77
C GLN A 184 13.80 14.18 -12.48
N PRO A 185 15.06 14.41 -12.08
CA PRO A 185 16.21 13.72 -12.69
C PRO A 185 16.14 12.19 -12.62
N GLN A 186 15.40 11.67 -11.64
CA GLN A 186 15.18 10.24 -11.42
C GLN A 186 13.69 10.00 -11.14
N PRO A 187 12.86 9.88 -12.19
CA PRO A 187 11.45 9.57 -12.04
C PRO A 187 11.22 8.27 -11.29
N TYR A 188 10.10 8.14 -10.58
CA TYR A 188 9.81 6.93 -9.81
C TYR A 188 9.52 5.70 -10.69
N GLY A 189 9.07 5.92 -11.93
CA GLY A 189 8.77 4.89 -12.92
C GLY A 189 7.87 5.44 -14.03
N GLU A 190 7.52 4.62 -15.01
CA GLU A 190 6.58 4.96 -16.08
C GLU A 190 5.14 5.13 -15.52
N VAL A 191 4.39 6.16 -15.95
CA VAL A 191 3.01 6.45 -15.48
C VAL A 191 1.98 5.52 -16.12
N SER A 192 2.03 4.24 -15.78
CA SER A 192 1.05 3.24 -16.22
C SER A 192 1.06 2.03 -15.27
N ILE A 193 -0.04 1.27 -15.27
CA ILE A 193 -0.10 -0.02 -14.58
C ILE A 193 0.94 -1.00 -15.16
N GLU A 194 1.14 -0.95 -16.48
CA GLU A 194 2.19 -1.72 -17.14
C GLU A 194 3.60 -1.29 -16.68
N GLY A 195 3.81 0.01 -16.48
CA GLY A 195 5.03 0.59 -15.93
C GLY A 195 5.36 0.07 -14.53
N TYR A 196 4.34 -0.10 -13.69
CA TYR A 196 4.48 -0.78 -12.40
C TYR A 196 4.99 -2.21 -12.57
N TYR A 197 4.39 -3.01 -13.47
CA TYR A 197 4.83 -4.38 -13.72
C TYR A 197 6.27 -4.45 -14.26
N LYS A 198 6.61 -3.60 -15.24
CA LYS A 198 7.96 -3.53 -15.80
C LYS A 198 8.99 -3.18 -14.75
N LYS A 199 8.69 -2.20 -13.87
CA LYS A 199 9.56 -1.82 -12.76
C LYS A 199 9.79 -3.00 -11.82
N MET A 200 8.72 -3.64 -11.35
CA MET A 200 8.80 -4.77 -10.42
C MET A 200 9.57 -5.95 -11.04
N ALA A 201 9.26 -6.31 -12.28
CA ALA A 201 9.93 -7.41 -12.97
C ALA A 201 11.42 -7.16 -13.21
N ALA A 202 11.79 -5.94 -13.65
CA ALA A 202 13.19 -5.58 -13.84
C ALA A 202 13.96 -5.57 -12.51
N ALA A 203 13.37 -5.01 -11.45
CA ALA A 203 13.99 -4.96 -10.14
C ALA A 203 14.14 -6.37 -9.53
N PHE A 204 13.14 -7.25 -9.67
CA PHE A 204 13.23 -8.63 -9.19
C PHE A 204 14.26 -9.44 -9.96
N ALA A 205 14.33 -9.29 -11.29
CA ALA A 205 15.35 -9.94 -12.12
C ALA A 205 16.76 -9.54 -11.69
N GLN A 206 16.96 -8.26 -11.35
CA GLN A 206 18.24 -7.78 -10.84
C GLN A 206 18.52 -8.26 -9.40
N ALA A 207 17.51 -8.27 -8.52
CA ALA A 207 17.65 -8.76 -7.14
C ALA A 207 17.97 -10.26 -7.08
N THR A 208 17.52 -11.02 -8.09
CA THR A 208 17.79 -12.46 -8.25
C THR A 208 18.83 -12.74 -9.34
N LYS A 209 19.70 -11.78 -9.64
CA LYS A 209 20.79 -11.96 -10.62
C LYS A 209 21.78 -13.05 -10.20
N TYR A 210 22.05 -13.15 -8.90
CA TYR A 210 23.05 -14.04 -8.29
C TYR A 210 22.45 -15.23 -7.57
N SER A 211 21.12 -15.36 -7.57
CA SER A 211 20.38 -16.43 -6.91
C SER A 211 19.24 -16.91 -7.80
N SER A 212 18.68 -18.06 -7.47
CA SER A 212 17.51 -18.59 -8.17
C SER A 212 16.47 -19.04 -7.14
N PRO A 213 15.27 -18.46 -7.14
CA PRO A 213 14.18 -18.95 -6.31
C PRO A 213 13.91 -20.43 -6.57
N LYS A 214 13.70 -21.19 -5.49
CA LYS A 214 13.47 -22.64 -5.53
C LYS A 214 12.04 -22.96 -5.15
N GLY A 215 11.46 -23.91 -5.88
CA GLY A 215 10.10 -24.40 -5.66
C GLY A 215 9.01 -23.42 -6.09
N THR A 216 7.78 -23.80 -5.79
CA THR A 216 6.57 -23.04 -6.12
C THR A 216 6.03 -22.36 -4.86
N VAL A 217 5.54 -21.14 -5.00
CA VAL A 217 4.73 -20.48 -3.96
C VAL A 217 3.27 -20.49 -4.38
N THR A 218 2.38 -20.89 -3.47
CA THR A 218 0.93 -20.79 -3.69
C THR A 218 0.40 -19.50 -3.04
N VAL A 219 -0.31 -18.69 -3.81
CA VAL A 219 -0.80 -17.38 -3.41
C VAL A 219 -2.32 -17.38 -3.38
N ASP A 220 -2.87 -17.31 -2.17
CA ASP A 220 -4.28 -17.03 -1.93
C ASP A 220 -4.55 -15.53 -2.15
N CYS A 221 -5.31 -15.23 -3.20
CA CYS A 221 -5.59 -13.87 -3.62
C CYS A 221 -6.91 -13.31 -3.05
N ALA A 222 -7.50 -13.95 -2.05
CA ALA A 222 -8.69 -13.49 -1.32
C ALA A 222 -9.94 -13.22 -2.19
N ASN A 223 -9.98 -13.75 -3.42
CA ASN A 223 -10.93 -13.40 -4.48
C ASN A 223 -10.97 -11.88 -4.77
N GLY A 224 -9.87 -11.17 -4.48
CA GLY A 224 -9.73 -9.74 -4.61
C GLY A 224 -8.98 -9.29 -5.86
N ILE A 225 -8.75 -7.98 -5.96
CA ILE A 225 -8.10 -7.37 -7.13
C ILE A 225 -6.64 -7.83 -7.31
N GLY A 226 -6.00 -8.33 -6.25
CA GLY A 226 -4.66 -8.92 -6.32
C GLY A 226 -4.55 -10.10 -7.29
N ALA A 227 -5.61 -10.89 -7.47
CA ALA A 227 -5.59 -12.06 -8.36
C ALA A 227 -5.29 -11.73 -9.84
N PRO A 228 -6.10 -10.91 -10.54
CA PRO A 228 -5.81 -10.55 -11.93
C PRO A 228 -4.50 -9.75 -12.04
N LYS A 229 -4.16 -8.92 -11.04
CA LYS A 229 -2.96 -8.07 -11.09
C LYS A 229 -1.67 -8.87 -10.89
N LEU A 230 -1.70 -9.93 -10.10
CA LEU A 230 -0.60 -10.89 -10.01
C LEU A 230 -0.46 -11.69 -11.33
N LYS A 231 -1.57 -12.10 -11.96
CA LYS A 231 -1.53 -12.76 -13.29
C LYS A 231 -0.89 -11.86 -14.35
N GLU A 232 -1.27 -10.58 -14.38
CA GLU A 232 -0.68 -9.59 -15.28
C GLU A 232 0.82 -9.38 -14.99
N LEU A 233 1.20 -9.18 -13.71
CA LEU A 233 2.61 -9.06 -13.31
C LEU A 233 3.44 -10.27 -13.77
N MET A 234 2.92 -11.49 -13.64
CA MET A 234 3.62 -12.72 -14.06
C MET A 234 3.89 -12.79 -15.57
N GLN A 235 3.16 -12.06 -16.41
CA GLN A 235 3.44 -11.98 -17.84
C GLN A 235 4.71 -11.17 -18.15
N HIS A 236 5.11 -10.28 -17.24
CA HIS A 236 6.32 -9.46 -17.36
C HIS A 236 7.54 -10.10 -16.68
N MET A 237 7.33 -11.12 -15.87
CA MET A 237 8.38 -11.73 -15.05
C MET A 237 9.23 -12.74 -15.84
N PRO A 238 10.51 -12.92 -15.47
CA PRO A 238 11.33 -13.97 -16.06
C PRO A 238 10.75 -15.35 -15.72
N GLN A 239 10.34 -16.10 -16.75
CA GLN A 239 9.55 -17.33 -16.62
C GLN A 239 10.30 -18.46 -15.88
N ASP A 240 11.63 -18.42 -15.85
CA ASP A 240 12.50 -19.38 -15.18
C ASP A 240 12.80 -19.03 -13.72
N LYS A 241 12.44 -17.82 -13.26
CA LYS A 241 12.86 -17.32 -11.95
C LYS A 241 11.86 -17.58 -10.83
N LEU A 242 10.56 -17.53 -11.06
CA LEU A 242 9.56 -17.69 -9.99
C LEU A 242 8.32 -18.44 -10.48
N GLN A 243 7.97 -19.52 -9.79
CA GLN A 243 6.75 -20.28 -10.06
C GLN A 243 5.68 -19.94 -9.04
N ILE A 244 4.52 -19.51 -9.51
CA ILE A 244 3.39 -19.11 -8.68
C ILE A 244 2.15 -19.92 -9.05
N ASN A 245 1.50 -20.51 -8.04
CA ASN A 245 0.15 -21.05 -8.15
C ASN A 245 -0.83 -20.05 -7.53
N ILE A 246 -1.81 -19.59 -8.29
CA ILE A 246 -2.83 -18.63 -7.81
C ILE A 246 -4.09 -19.39 -7.43
N VAL A 247 -4.61 -19.13 -6.22
CA VAL A 247 -5.87 -19.67 -5.73
C VAL A 247 -6.76 -18.55 -5.17
N ASN A 248 -8.05 -18.84 -4.98
CA ASN A 248 -9.06 -17.84 -4.57
C ASN A 248 -9.01 -16.60 -5.47
N ASP A 249 -9.33 -16.77 -6.74
CA ASP A 249 -9.24 -15.75 -7.78
C ASP A 249 -10.59 -15.40 -8.43
N ARG A 250 -11.70 -15.76 -7.78
CA ARG A 250 -13.08 -15.61 -8.28
C ARG A 250 -13.62 -14.19 -8.10
N ILE A 251 -13.02 -13.24 -8.82
CA ILE A 251 -13.42 -11.82 -8.79
C ILE A 251 -14.81 -11.56 -9.39
N ASP A 252 -15.39 -12.54 -10.10
CA ASP A 252 -16.73 -12.50 -10.65
C ASP A 252 -17.83 -12.69 -9.60
N LYS A 253 -17.45 -13.13 -8.39
CA LYS A 253 -18.35 -13.43 -7.27
C LYS A 253 -18.00 -12.57 -6.06
N ALA A 254 -18.69 -11.45 -5.94
CA ALA A 254 -18.41 -10.48 -4.88
C ALA A 254 -18.51 -11.08 -3.47
N GLU A 255 -19.44 -12.01 -3.24
CA GLU A 255 -19.64 -12.68 -1.96
C GLU A 255 -18.45 -13.53 -1.50
N LEU A 256 -17.50 -13.85 -2.40
CA LEU A 256 -16.29 -14.59 -2.08
C LEU A 256 -15.11 -13.70 -1.67
N LEU A 257 -15.21 -12.37 -1.85
CA LEU A 257 -14.17 -11.42 -1.48
C LEU A 257 -13.90 -11.50 0.03
N ASN A 258 -12.67 -11.87 0.41
CA ASN A 258 -12.22 -12.12 1.78
C ASN A 258 -13.04 -13.18 2.55
N GLU A 259 -13.90 -13.96 1.89
CA GLU A 259 -14.72 -14.98 2.57
C GLU A 259 -13.87 -16.22 2.86
N ARG A 260 -13.46 -16.35 4.13
CA ARG A 260 -12.62 -17.45 4.64
C ARG A 260 -11.30 -17.63 3.88
N ALA A 261 -10.78 -16.52 3.37
CA ALA A 261 -9.55 -16.42 2.60
C ALA A 261 -8.92 -15.05 2.84
N GLY A 262 -7.65 -14.93 2.45
CA GLY A 262 -6.90 -13.69 2.52
C GLY A 262 -6.13 -13.46 3.83
N ALA A 263 -5.25 -12.47 3.81
CA ALA A 263 -4.27 -12.22 4.87
C ALA A 263 -4.92 -12.04 6.25
N ASP A 264 -6.03 -11.30 6.32
CA ASP A 264 -6.74 -11.03 7.58
C ASP A 264 -7.36 -12.32 8.17
N PHE A 265 -7.99 -13.14 7.33
CA PHE A 265 -8.51 -14.44 7.76
C PHE A 265 -7.40 -15.34 8.29
N VAL A 266 -6.30 -15.48 7.55
CA VAL A 266 -5.18 -16.34 7.95
C VAL A 266 -4.55 -15.85 9.25
N LYS A 267 -4.33 -14.53 9.37
CA LYS A 267 -3.73 -13.93 10.57
C LYS A 267 -4.63 -14.11 11.80
N THR A 268 -5.93 -13.84 11.67
CA THR A 268 -6.85 -13.84 12.81
C THR A 268 -7.28 -15.24 13.22
N GLN A 269 -7.49 -16.15 12.26
CA GLN A 269 -7.92 -17.52 12.51
C GLN A 269 -6.75 -18.48 12.72
N GLN A 270 -5.52 -18.06 12.41
CA GLN A 270 -4.31 -18.88 12.46
C GLN A 270 -4.50 -20.24 11.76
N ARG A 271 -5.06 -20.18 10.55
CA ARG A 271 -5.22 -21.31 9.62
C ARG A 271 -5.32 -20.81 8.19
N GLY A 272 -4.90 -21.63 7.23
CA GLY A 272 -5.03 -21.30 5.80
C GLY A 272 -6.49 -21.40 5.29
N PRO A 273 -6.75 -20.91 4.05
CA PRO A 273 -8.03 -21.08 3.38
C PRO A 273 -8.37 -22.56 3.14
N GLN A 274 -9.60 -22.85 2.71
CA GLN A 274 -10.05 -24.22 2.50
C GLN A 274 -9.14 -25.02 1.55
N GLU A 275 -8.73 -24.42 0.43
CA GLU A 275 -7.80 -25.04 -0.52
C GLU A 275 -6.47 -25.44 0.12
N PHE A 276 -5.95 -24.65 1.06
CA PHE A 276 -4.73 -24.98 1.81
C PHE A 276 -4.96 -26.21 2.70
N VAL A 277 -6.09 -26.27 3.40
CA VAL A 277 -6.44 -27.40 4.26
C VAL A 277 -6.54 -28.70 3.47
N ASP A 278 -7.06 -28.62 2.25
CA ASP A 278 -7.35 -29.79 1.43
C ASP A 278 -6.12 -30.28 0.62
N THR A 279 -5.21 -29.37 0.25
CA THR A 279 -4.16 -29.67 -0.75
C THR A 279 -2.73 -29.47 -0.27
N ALA A 280 -2.49 -28.65 0.76
CA ALA A 280 -1.13 -28.28 1.14
C ALA A 280 -0.38 -29.44 1.78
N LYS A 281 0.83 -29.70 1.29
CA LYS A 281 1.77 -30.67 1.87
C LYS A 281 2.64 -29.99 2.92
N ALA A 282 3.34 -30.81 3.70
CA ALA A 282 4.31 -30.31 4.66
C ALA A 282 5.39 -29.47 3.93
N PHE A 283 5.67 -28.30 4.47
CA PHE A 283 6.64 -27.32 3.99
C PHE A 283 6.35 -26.69 2.63
N ASP A 284 5.15 -26.91 2.05
CA ASP A 284 4.71 -26.11 0.91
C ASP A 284 4.65 -24.64 1.32
N ARG A 285 5.21 -23.77 0.48
CA ARG A 285 5.26 -22.32 0.73
C ARG A 285 3.95 -21.68 0.26
N TRP A 286 3.20 -21.12 1.21
CA TRP A 286 1.96 -20.41 0.94
C TRP A 286 2.04 -18.97 1.44
N CYS A 287 1.29 -18.09 0.79
CA CYS A 287 0.98 -16.77 1.30
C CYS A 287 -0.44 -16.35 0.92
N SER A 288 -0.97 -15.38 1.65
CA SER A 288 -2.26 -14.76 1.37
C SER A 288 -2.10 -13.26 1.21
N LEU A 289 -2.71 -12.72 0.16
CA LEU A 289 -2.97 -11.29 -0.02
C LEU A 289 -4.28 -10.92 0.71
N ASP A 290 -4.53 -9.64 0.98
CA ASP A 290 -5.88 -9.16 1.30
C ASP A 290 -6.61 -8.62 0.06
N GLY A 291 -7.88 -8.21 0.22
CA GLY A 291 -8.78 -7.87 -0.88
C GLY A 291 -8.28 -6.78 -1.84
N ASP A 292 -7.49 -5.81 -1.37
CA ASP A 292 -6.87 -4.74 -2.16
C ASP A 292 -5.34 -4.88 -2.35
N ALA A 293 -4.77 -6.00 -1.90
CA ALA A 293 -3.37 -6.36 -1.98
C ALA A 293 -2.41 -5.33 -1.34
N ASP A 294 -2.78 -4.77 -0.19
CA ASP A 294 -1.90 -3.93 0.65
C ASP A 294 -1.29 -4.70 1.84
N ARG A 295 -1.64 -5.98 2.00
CA ARG A 295 -1.11 -6.88 3.05
C ARG A 295 -0.72 -8.23 2.50
N ILE A 296 0.32 -8.81 3.08
CA ILE A 296 0.71 -10.19 2.84
C ILE A 296 1.12 -10.89 4.15
N VAL A 297 0.72 -12.16 4.28
CA VAL A 297 1.27 -13.07 5.30
C VAL A 297 1.66 -14.38 4.66
N TYR A 298 2.76 -14.97 5.12
CA TYR A 298 3.20 -16.30 4.70
C TYR A 298 2.79 -17.36 5.73
N TYR A 299 2.72 -18.61 5.29
CA TYR A 299 2.42 -19.73 6.16
C TYR A 299 2.74 -21.06 5.47
N PHE A 300 2.79 -22.13 6.26
CA PHE A 300 2.99 -23.49 5.79
C PHE A 300 2.50 -24.50 6.84
N ASN A 301 2.44 -25.78 6.47
CA ASN A 301 2.27 -26.87 7.42
C ASN A 301 3.64 -27.47 7.77
N ALA A 302 4.00 -27.55 9.04
CA ALA A 302 5.11 -28.40 9.48
C ALA A 302 4.70 -29.89 9.45
N ASP A 303 5.63 -30.77 9.83
CA ASP A 303 5.33 -32.19 10.00
C ASP A 303 4.10 -32.43 10.87
N GLY A 304 3.27 -33.41 10.48
CA GLY A 304 2.00 -33.69 11.15
C GLY A 304 0.90 -32.67 10.84
N SER A 305 1.01 -31.92 9.74
CA SER A 305 0.02 -30.93 9.29
C SER A 305 -0.22 -29.80 10.29
N GLN A 306 0.81 -29.41 11.03
CA GLN A 306 0.73 -28.33 12.00
C GLN A 306 0.92 -26.97 11.30
N PHE A 307 -0.13 -26.15 11.30
CA PHE A 307 -0.09 -24.82 10.72
C PHE A 307 0.97 -23.92 11.42
N ARG A 308 1.78 -23.24 10.61
CA ARG A 308 2.80 -22.27 11.04
C ARG A 308 2.61 -20.96 10.29
N LEU A 309 2.45 -19.88 11.04
CA LEU A 309 2.29 -18.52 10.53
C LEU A 309 3.64 -17.80 10.44
N LEU A 310 3.84 -17.09 9.33
CA LEU A 310 4.94 -16.17 9.07
C LEU A 310 4.33 -14.79 8.73
N ASP A 311 3.95 -14.06 9.77
CA ASP A 311 3.22 -12.79 9.65
C ASP A 311 4.14 -11.58 9.38
N GLY A 312 3.58 -10.36 9.44
CA GLY A 312 4.34 -9.15 9.12
C GLY A 312 5.60 -8.93 9.97
N ASP A 313 5.62 -9.37 11.24
CA ASP A 313 6.85 -9.30 12.04
C ASP A 313 7.94 -10.21 11.47
N ARG A 314 7.57 -11.40 10.98
CA ARG A 314 8.50 -12.34 10.35
C ARG A 314 9.05 -11.80 9.04
N ILE A 315 8.24 -11.05 8.28
CA ILE A 315 8.67 -10.36 7.06
C ILE A 315 9.62 -9.22 7.42
N ALA A 316 9.30 -8.41 8.43
CA ALA A 316 10.18 -7.33 8.90
C ALA A 316 11.55 -7.85 9.36
N THR A 317 11.60 -8.92 10.17
CA THR A 317 12.88 -9.47 10.62
C THR A 317 13.68 -10.10 9.49
N LEU A 318 13.01 -10.74 8.53
CA LEU A 318 13.64 -11.29 7.32
C LEU A 318 14.28 -10.17 6.48
N ALA A 319 13.52 -9.10 6.21
CA ALA A 319 14.00 -7.95 5.45
C ALA A 319 15.13 -7.21 6.17
N ALA A 320 14.99 -6.97 7.48
CA ALA A 320 16.00 -6.30 8.29
C ALA A 320 17.31 -7.10 8.36
N SER A 321 17.22 -8.42 8.57
CA SER A 321 18.39 -9.31 8.53
C SER A 321 19.10 -9.22 7.17
N PHE A 322 18.34 -9.37 6.08
CA PHE A 322 18.93 -9.38 4.75
C PHE A 322 19.55 -8.06 4.35
N ILE A 323 18.84 -6.96 4.54
CA ILE A 323 19.33 -5.62 4.19
C ILE A 323 20.52 -5.24 5.06
N GLY A 324 20.50 -5.57 6.36
CA GLY A 324 21.64 -5.36 7.25
C GLY A 324 22.89 -6.12 6.79
N ASP A 325 22.74 -7.37 6.37
CA ASP A 325 23.83 -8.17 5.80
C ASP A 325 24.36 -7.55 4.50
N LEU A 326 23.50 -7.07 3.61
CA LEU A 326 23.90 -6.42 2.35
C LEU A 326 24.63 -5.10 2.61
N VAL A 327 24.14 -4.26 3.51
CA VAL A 327 24.79 -2.98 3.89
C VAL A 327 26.20 -3.24 4.42
N ARG A 328 26.35 -4.23 5.32
CA ARG A 328 27.67 -4.62 5.87
C ARG A 328 28.58 -5.20 4.79
N LYS A 329 28.08 -6.13 3.98
CA LYS A 329 28.87 -6.73 2.88
C LYS A 329 29.29 -5.69 1.84
N ALA A 330 28.48 -4.66 1.63
CA ALA A 330 28.79 -3.55 0.74
C ALA A 330 29.77 -2.53 1.35
N GLY A 331 30.14 -2.63 2.63
CA GLY A 331 31.02 -1.66 3.29
C GLY A 331 30.34 -0.31 3.56
N LEU A 332 29.04 -0.31 3.83
CA LEU A 332 28.21 0.88 4.03
C LEU A 332 27.67 1.02 5.47
N GLU A 333 28.06 0.13 6.39
CA GLU A 333 27.57 0.06 7.77
C GLU A 333 27.80 1.33 8.59
N ASP A 334 28.90 2.04 8.35
CA ASP A 334 29.20 3.31 9.03
C ASP A 334 28.44 4.50 8.41
N ALA A 335 27.93 4.34 7.19
CA ALA A 335 27.30 5.41 6.42
C ALA A 335 25.76 5.36 6.46
N ILE A 336 25.18 4.17 6.67
CA ILE A 336 23.76 3.89 6.54
C ILE A 336 23.23 3.33 7.86
N SER A 337 22.35 4.09 8.51
CA SER A 337 21.58 3.62 9.65
C SER A 337 20.38 2.77 9.22
N LEU A 338 20.22 1.61 9.86
CA LEU A 338 19.10 0.69 9.65
C LEU A 338 18.33 0.51 10.97
N ALA A 339 17.01 0.64 10.92
CA ALA A 339 16.15 0.39 12.07
C ALA A 339 14.87 -0.35 11.68
N VAL A 340 14.28 -1.03 12.66
CA VAL A 340 12.98 -1.70 12.54
C VAL A 340 11.95 -0.94 13.37
N VAL A 341 10.81 -0.63 12.76
CA VAL A 341 9.69 0.04 13.43
C VAL A 341 8.54 -0.94 13.60
N GLN A 342 8.08 -1.12 14.83
CA GLN A 342 7.03 -2.05 15.20
C GLN A 342 5.88 -1.33 15.93
N THR A 343 4.77 -2.03 16.11
CA THR A 343 3.70 -1.62 17.02
C THR A 343 3.69 -2.50 18.26
N ALA A 344 2.87 -2.14 19.25
CA ALA A 344 2.69 -2.96 20.45
C ALA A 344 2.10 -4.37 20.17
N TYR A 345 1.56 -4.62 18.98
CA TYR A 345 1.09 -5.95 18.57
C TYR A 345 2.20 -6.90 18.14
N ALA A 346 3.43 -6.40 18.01
CA ALA A 346 4.56 -7.22 17.62
C ALA A 346 4.86 -8.29 18.68
N ASN A 347 5.21 -9.49 18.24
CA ASN A 347 5.62 -10.54 19.16
C ASN A 347 6.94 -10.14 19.86
N GLY A 348 7.00 -10.14 21.19
CA GLY A 348 8.23 -9.75 21.90
C GLY A 348 9.48 -10.58 21.55
N ALA A 349 9.33 -11.78 20.97
CA ALA A 349 10.44 -12.55 20.43
C ALA A 349 11.03 -11.92 19.14
N SER A 350 10.21 -11.30 18.29
CA SER A 350 10.70 -10.60 17.09
C SER A 350 11.50 -9.37 17.49
N THR A 351 11.02 -8.58 18.45
CA THR A 351 11.76 -7.44 19.02
C THR A 351 13.12 -7.88 19.57
N ARG A 352 13.14 -8.93 20.41
CA ARG A 352 14.39 -9.46 20.96
C ARG A 352 15.35 -9.95 19.89
N TYR A 353 14.85 -10.60 18.84
CA TYR A 353 15.68 -11.04 17.72
C TYR A 353 16.35 -9.86 17.01
N VAL A 354 15.60 -8.78 16.73
CA VAL A 354 16.17 -7.59 16.09
C VAL A 354 17.26 -6.94 16.96
N GLU A 355 16.99 -6.76 18.25
CA GLU A 355 17.94 -6.10 19.16
C GLU A 355 19.16 -6.99 19.46
N SER A 356 18.93 -8.27 19.79
CA SER A 356 19.96 -9.16 20.34
C SER A 356 20.72 -9.92 19.25
N ASN A 357 20.06 -10.33 18.17
CA ASN A 357 20.67 -11.14 17.12
C ASN A 357 21.13 -10.30 15.93
N LEU A 358 20.34 -9.30 15.52
CA LEU A 358 20.70 -8.41 14.41
C LEU A 358 21.52 -7.19 14.86
N GLY A 359 21.46 -6.83 16.15
CA GLY A 359 22.12 -5.64 16.69
C GLY A 359 21.52 -4.34 16.15
N LEU A 360 20.26 -4.36 15.71
CA LEU A 360 19.57 -3.23 15.12
C LEU A 360 18.67 -2.53 16.14
N LYS A 361 18.45 -1.24 15.93
CA LYS A 361 17.53 -0.46 16.75
C LYS A 361 16.07 -0.82 16.42
N VAL A 362 15.26 -0.99 17.47
CA VAL A 362 13.80 -1.08 17.36
C VAL A 362 13.14 0.20 17.88
N GLU A 363 12.13 0.69 17.16
CA GLU A 363 11.25 1.77 17.61
C GLU A 363 9.81 1.25 17.68
N VAL A 364 9.08 1.61 18.73
CA VAL A 364 7.67 1.21 18.90
C VAL A 364 6.76 2.41 18.73
N THR A 365 5.74 2.30 17.87
CA THR A 365 4.76 3.35 17.60
C THR A 365 3.33 2.92 17.91
N PRO A 366 2.37 3.86 17.98
CA PRO A 366 0.95 3.53 17.89
C PRO A 366 0.64 2.75 16.59
N THR A 367 -0.44 1.97 16.62
CA THR A 367 -0.95 1.23 15.47
C THR A 367 -1.41 2.17 14.36
N GLY A 368 -1.18 1.75 13.11
CA GLY A 368 -1.52 2.52 11.92
C GLY A 368 -0.28 2.97 11.16
N VAL A 369 -0.25 2.59 9.89
CA VAL A 369 0.87 2.78 8.95
C VAL A 369 1.42 4.20 8.89
N LYS A 370 0.60 5.23 9.15
CA LYS A 370 1.05 6.63 9.22
C LYS A 370 2.10 6.86 10.31
N HIS A 371 1.90 6.26 11.49
CA HIS A 371 2.84 6.39 12.60
C HIS A 371 4.14 5.62 12.32
N LEU A 372 4.03 4.39 11.81
CA LEU A 372 5.18 3.56 11.46
C LEU A 372 6.02 4.24 10.38
N HIS A 373 5.39 4.70 9.29
CA HIS A 373 6.05 5.37 8.17
C HIS A 373 6.78 6.64 8.62
N HIS A 374 6.14 7.47 9.45
CA HIS A 374 6.75 8.69 9.97
C HIS A 374 8.03 8.40 10.77
N VAL A 375 8.03 7.36 11.61
CA VAL A 375 9.23 6.98 12.37
C VAL A 375 10.29 6.31 11.49
N ALA A 376 9.89 5.44 10.56
CA ALA A 376 10.79 4.76 9.63
C ALA A 376 11.56 5.75 8.75
N SER A 377 10.91 6.84 8.31
CA SER A 377 11.53 7.88 7.49
C SER A 377 12.66 8.67 8.17
N ARG A 378 12.84 8.53 9.49
CA ARG A 378 13.93 9.18 10.24
C ARG A 378 15.28 8.48 10.08
N TYR A 379 15.27 7.25 9.57
CA TYR A 379 16.47 6.43 9.35
C TYR A 379 16.88 6.47 7.87
N ASP A 380 18.10 6.02 7.57
CA ASP A 380 18.53 5.87 6.17
C ASP A 380 17.78 4.73 5.49
N ILE A 381 17.65 3.62 6.22
CA ILE A 381 16.77 2.53 5.88
C ILE A 381 15.85 2.24 7.08
N GLY A 382 14.55 2.37 6.87
CA GLY A 382 13.54 2.07 7.89
C GLY A 382 12.66 0.92 7.44
N VAL A 383 12.77 -0.23 8.10
CA VAL A 383 11.89 -1.39 7.88
C VAL A 383 10.69 -1.27 8.81
N TYR A 384 9.46 -1.33 8.29
CA TYR A 384 8.28 -1.33 9.14
C TYR A 384 7.22 -2.29 8.62
N PHE A 385 6.70 -3.14 9.50
CA PHE A 385 5.53 -3.96 9.23
C PHE A 385 4.67 -4.03 10.48
N GLU A 386 3.35 -4.06 10.28
CA GLU A 386 2.42 -4.50 11.30
C GLU A 386 2.25 -6.03 11.21
N ALA A 387 1.95 -6.69 12.33
CA ALA A 387 1.74 -8.13 12.38
C ALA A 387 0.59 -8.62 11.48
N ASN A 388 -0.26 -7.74 10.96
CA ASN A 388 -1.31 -8.05 9.99
C ASN A 388 -0.80 -8.22 8.54
N GLY A 389 0.50 -7.98 8.29
CA GLY A 389 1.12 -8.10 6.98
C GLY A 389 1.23 -6.80 6.18
N HIS A 390 0.75 -5.67 6.70
CA HIS A 390 0.95 -4.36 6.05
C HIS A 390 2.31 -3.79 6.44
N GLY A 391 3.16 -3.50 5.46
CA GLY A 391 4.46 -2.87 5.73
C GLY A 391 5.29 -2.68 4.48
N THR A 392 6.45 -2.03 4.62
CA THR A 392 7.43 -1.86 3.55
C THR A 392 8.79 -1.47 4.14
N VAL A 393 9.76 -1.18 3.27
CA VAL A 393 11.06 -0.61 3.63
C VAL A 393 11.25 0.73 2.93
N LEU A 394 11.61 1.76 3.70
CA LEU A 394 11.92 3.09 3.18
C LEU A 394 13.43 3.26 3.02
N PHE A 395 13.85 3.86 1.91
CA PHE A 395 15.21 4.30 1.70
C PHE A 395 15.20 5.82 1.53
N ASN A 396 15.78 6.54 2.49
CA ASN A 396 15.79 7.99 2.39
C ASN A 396 16.70 8.45 1.22
N PRO A 397 16.56 9.71 0.73
CA PRO A 397 17.36 10.20 -0.39
C PRO A 397 18.88 10.16 -0.15
N ARG A 398 19.33 10.27 1.11
CA ARG A 398 20.76 10.18 1.48
C ARG A 398 21.27 8.75 1.30
N ALA A 399 20.52 7.76 1.77
CA ALA A 399 20.79 6.34 1.63
C ALA A 399 20.87 5.94 0.15
N LEU A 400 19.86 6.31 -0.64
CA LEU A 400 19.83 6.06 -2.09
C LEU A 400 21.04 6.66 -2.80
N LYS A 401 21.44 7.88 -2.44
CA LYS A 401 22.63 8.53 -2.99
C LYS A 401 23.91 7.81 -2.58
N ALA A 402 24.03 7.37 -1.32
CA ALA A 402 25.18 6.62 -0.84
C ALA A 402 25.32 5.27 -1.57
N ILE A 403 24.23 4.50 -1.65
CA ILE A 403 24.16 3.21 -2.36
C ILE A 403 24.51 3.38 -3.85
N ARG A 404 23.97 4.42 -4.51
CA ARG A 404 24.21 4.65 -5.94
C ARG A 404 25.64 5.08 -6.26
N LYS A 405 26.28 5.85 -5.37
CA LYS A 405 27.63 6.38 -5.58
C LYS A 405 28.75 5.47 -5.10
N HIS A 406 28.44 4.46 -4.29
CA HIS A 406 29.46 3.56 -3.76
C HIS A 406 30.10 2.74 -4.90
N GLU A 407 31.42 2.67 -4.91
CA GLU A 407 32.20 1.85 -5.84
C GLU A 407 32.68 0.60 -5.13
N PRO A 408 32.28 -0.61 -5.57
CA PRO A 408 32.66 -1.85 -4.91
C PRO A 408 34.15 -2.15 -5.14
N GLN A 409 34.83 -2.67 -4.11
CA GLN A 409 36.25 -3.01 -4.15
C GLN A 409 36.49 -4.53 -4.33
N SER A 410 35.44 -5.33 -4.33
CA SER A 410 35.50 -6.79 -4.52
C SER A 410 34.25 -7.33 -5.22
N PRO A 411 34.30 -8.54 -5.82
CA PRO A 411 33.13 -9.17 -6.40
C PRO A 411 31.97 -9.37 -5.40
N ALA A 412 32.29 -9.68 -4.13
CA ALA A 412 31.29 -9.84 -3.08
C ALA A 412 30.60 -8.51 -2.72
N GLN A 413 31.36 -7.41 -2.67
CA GLN A 413 30.80 -6.07 -2.49
C GLN A 413 29.95 -5.66 -3.70
N LEU A 414 30.37 -5.98 -4.92
CA LEU A 414 29.60 -5.70 -6.13
C LEU A 414 28.26 -6.42 -6.09
N GLU A 415 28.24 -7.71 -5.76
CA GLU A 415 27.01 -8.49 -5.61
C GLU A 415 26.08 -7.87 -4.56
N ALA A 416 26.60 -7.56 -3.38
CA ALA A 416 25.81 -6.97 -2.30
C ALA A 416 25.21 -5.61 -2.71
N LEU A 417 26.02 -4.78 -3.38
CA LEU A 417 25.60 -3.46 -3.83
C LEU A 417 24.59 -3.51 -4.97
N ASP A 418 24.79 -4.38 -5.96
CA ASP A 418 23.83 -4.63 -7.06
C ASP A 418 22.48 -5.09 -6.49
N THR A 419 22.52 -6.01 -5.52
CA THR A 419 21.32 -6.52 -4.85
C THR A 419 20.62 -5.41 -4.06
N LEU A 420 21.36 -4.62 -3.27
CA LEU A 420 20.80 -3.53 -2.47
C LEU A 420 20.17 -2.43 -3.35
N LYS A 421 20.78 -2.10 -4.50
CA LYS A 421 20.20 -1.20 -5.51
C LYS A 421 18.89 -1.75 -6.04
N ALA A 422 18.86 -3.04 -6.38
CA ALA A 422 17.66 -3.71 -6.89
C ALA A 422 16.52 -3.72 -5.87
N LEU A 423 16.82 -4.00 -4.60
CA LEU A 423 15.82 -3.96 -3.52
C LEU A 423 15.21 -2.57 -3.35
N ALA A 424 16.01 -1.50 -3.49
CA ALA A 424 15.50 -0.13 -3.38
C ALA A 424 14.49 0.23 -4.49
N ASP A 425 14.59 -0.43 -5.65
CA ASP A 425 13.66 -0.27 -6.77
C ASP A 425 12.51 -1.29 -6.74
N LEU A 426 12.72 -2.48 -6.16
CA LEU A 426 11.73 -3.55 -6.00
C LEU A 426 10.72 -3.21 -4.89
N ILE A 427 11.22 -2.72 -3.75
CA ILE A 427 10.39 -2.44 -2.58
C ILE A 427 9.60 -1.17 -2.83
N ASN A 428 8.28 -1.26 -2.72
CA ASN A 428 7.42 -0.10 -2.91
C ASN A 428 7.54 0.88 -1.72
N GLN A 429 8.21 2.01 -1.95
CA GLN A 429 8.48 2.99 -0.89
C GLN A 429 7.32 3.97 -0.64
N THR A 430 6.14 3.79 -1.25
CA THR A 430 4.98 4.69 -1.05
C THR A 430 4.01 4.20 0.03
N VAL A 431 3.75 2.89 0.04
CA VAL A 431 2.78 2.22 0.92
C VAL A 431 3.13 0.73 0.96
N GLY A 432 2.60 -0.02 1.93
CA GLY A 432 2.75 -1.47 1.91
C GLY A 432 2.13 -2.06 0.65
N ASP A 433 2.86 -2.98 0.01
CA ASP A 433 2.54 -3.51 -1.32
C ASP A 433 2.75 -5.02 -1.32
N ALA A 434 1.65 -5.75 -1.24
CA ALA A 434 1.69 -7.20 -1.07
C ALA A 434 2.35 -7.92 -2.25
N LEU A 435 2.29 -7.36 -3.47
CA LEU A 435 2.94 -7.95 -4.64
C LEU A 435 4.46 -7.66 -4.64
N SER A 436 4.84 -6.44 -4.27
CA SER A 436 6.26 -6.09 -4.01
C SER A 436 6.85 -6.94 -2.90
N ASP A 437 6.12 -7.11 -1.79
CA ASP A 437 6.57 -7.86 -0.62
C ASP A 437 6.66 -9.36 -0.88
N LEU A 438 5.76 -9.92 -1.68
CA LEU A 438 5.89 -11.28 -2.25
C LEU A 438 7.23 -11.42 -2.98
N LEU A 439 7.53 -10.51 -3.92
CA LEU A 439 8.79 -10.55 -4.66
C LEU A 439 10.01 -10.32 -3.75
N LEU A 440 9.91 -9.46 -2.75
CA LEU A 440 10.95 -9.24 -1.75
C LEU A 440 11.25 -10.53 -0.99
N VAL A 441 10.24 -11.18 -0.41
CA VAL A 441 10.42 -12.41 0.37
C VAL A 441 11.01 -13.50 -0.51
N GLU A 442 10.49 -13.72 -1.72
CA GLU A 442 11.03 -14.75 -2.62
C GLU A 442 12.48 -14.46 -3.05
N ALA A 443 12.86 -13.19 -3.25
CA ALA A 443 14.24 -12.81 -3.54
C ALA A 443 15.17 -13.07 -2.33
N ILE A 444 14.72 -12.77 -1.11
CA ILE A 444 15.49 -13.01 0.12
C ILE A 444 15.70 -14.51 0.34
N LEU A 445 14.62 -15.31 0.26
CA LEU A 445 14.70 -16.77 0.44
C LEU A 445 15.59 -17.41 -0.61
N ALA A 446 15.53 -16.94 -1.87
CA ALA A 446 16.42 -17.39 -2.93
C ALA A 446 17.89 -17.06 -2.62
N TYR A 447 18.19 -15.84 -2.17
CA TYR A 447 19.55 -15.41 -1.87
C TYR A 447 20.13 -16.15 -0.66
N LYS A 448 19.35 -16.29 0.42
CA LYS A 448 19.78 -16.99 1.63
C LYS A 448 19.74 -18.52 1.48
N GLU A 449 19.20 -19.03 0.38
CA GLU A 449 18.88 -20.44 0.16
C GLU A 449 18.01 -21.06 1.27
N TRP A 450 17.08 -20.27 1.80
CA TRP A 450 16.23 -20.67 2.93
C TRP A 450 14.90 -21.29 2.50
N THR A 451 14.52 -22.33 3.22
CA THR A 451 13.18 -22.89 3.29
C THR A 451 12.31 -22.11 4.29
N VAL A 452 10.99 -22.34 4.25
CA VAL A 452 10.06 -21.78 5.25
C VAL A 452 10.36 -22.25 6.68
N SER A 453 10.97 -23.43 6.83
CA SER A 453 11.38 -23.96 8.14
C SER A 453 12.57 -23.19 8.71
N GLU A 454 13.60 -22.94 7.88
CA GLU A 454 14.77 -22.14 8.27
C GLU A 454 14.38 -20.69 8.57
N TRP A 455 13.44 -20.12 7.79
CA TRP A 455 12.90 -18.80 8.11
C TRP A 455 12.14 -18.81 9.45
N LEU A 456 11.28 -19.80 9.72
CA LEU A 456 10.55 -19.88 10.99
C LEU A 456 11.49 -20.01 12.21
N ALA A 457 12.64 -20.65 12.02
CA ALA A 457 13.65 -20.88 13.06
C ALA A 457 14.46 -19.63 13.43
N THR A 458 14.31 -18.53 12.68
CA THR A 458 14.96 -17.24 13.01
C THR A 458 14.37 -16.55 14.22
#